data_AF-A0A7S2LWK5-F1
#
_entry.id   AF-A0A7S2LWK5-F1
#
_cell.length_a   1.000
_cell.length_b   1.000
_cell.length_c   1.000
_cell.angle_alpha   90.00
_cell.angle_beta   90.00
_cell.angle_gamma   90.00
#
_symmetry.space_group_name_H-M   'P 1'
#
loop_
_entity.id
_entity.type
_entity.pdbx_description
1 polymer ?
#
loop_
_entity_poly.entity_id
_entity_poly.type
_entity_poly.pdbx_seq_one_letter_code
_entity_poly.pdbx_strand_id
1 'polypeptide(L)'
;SCRVIQLSLTYGMSPHSPSAFAQYGSYLALIEDEFEEGYRYVKFALSLMKKIPSRAHDSTTMFWSTHTRIHIEPMQSSIECYLDAYKAAMKSGNTYAVSSSSVYNNCCLWSGKELNAVVDSMKDTMK
;
A
#
# COMPACT_ATOMS: atom_id res chain seq x y z
N SER A 1 9.53 1.04 11.53
CA SER A 1 9.69 1.96 10.37
C SER A 1 10.68 3.09 10.66
N CYS A 2 10.56 3.80 11.79
CA CYS A 2 11.42 4.95 12.14
C CYS A 2 12.93 4.63 12.13
N ARG A 3 13.36 3.48 12.66
CA ARG A 3 14.77 3.06 12.61
C ARG A 3 15.29 2.88 11.18
N VAL A 4 14.47 2.32 10.28
CA VAL A 4 14.83 2.15 8.86
C VAL A 4 14.96 3.52 8.19
N ILE A 5 14.07 4.46 8.50
CA ILE A 5 14.16 5.84 8.00
C ILE A 5 15.46 6.50 8.48
N GLN A 6 15.78 6.42 9.77
CA GLN A 6 17.04 6.97 10.32
C GLN A 6 18.27 6.41 9.61
N LEU A 7 18.33 5.08 9.42
CA LEU A 7 19.42 4.44 8.68
C LEU A 7 19.45 4.91 7.22
N SER A 8 18.29 5.07 6.59
CA SER A 8 18.18 5.52 5.20
C SER A 8 18.67 6.94 4.99
N LEU A 9 18.39 7.83 5.97
CA LEU A 9 18.85 9.22 5.95
C LEU A 9 20.35 9.34 6.25
N THR A 10 20.91 8.41 7.04
CA THR A 10 22.33 8.44 7.43
C THR A 10 23.24 7.78 6.40
N TYR A 11 22.82 6.65 5.84
CA TYR A 11 23.67 5.78 5.01
C TYR A 11 23.16 5.63 3.57
N GLY A 12 22.05 6.27 3.22
CA GLY A 12 21.42 6.17 1.90
C GLY A 12 20.29 5.14 1.85
N MET A 13 19.54 5.18 0.75
CA MET A 13 18.31 4.42 0.59
C MET A 13 18.58 2.92 0.34
N SER A 14 17.76 2.07 0.94
CA SER A 14 17.80 0.60 0.86
C SER A 14 16.49 0.05 0.30
N PRO A 15 16.42 -1.23 -0.09
CA PRO A 15 15.17 -1.87 -0.50
C PRO A 15 14.01 -1.77 0.52
N HIS A 16 14.31 -1.61 1.81
CA HIS A 16 13.29 -1.43 2.86
C HIS A 16 12.83 0.02 3.03
N SER A 17 13.55 1.00 2.46
CA SER A 17 13.25 2.41 2.66
C SER A 17 11.87 2.81 2.15
N PRO A 18 11.41 2.40 0.94
CA PRO A 18 10.07 2.76 0.46
C PRO A 18 8.96 2.33 1.42
N SER A 19 8.97 1.08 1.87
CA SER A 19 7.94 0.55 2.75
C SER A 19 7.95 1.23 4.12
N ALA A 20 9.14 1.60 4.63
CA ALA A 20 9.26 2.35 5.87
C ALA A 20 8.66 3.77 5.76
N PHE A 21 8.90 4.48 4.66
CA PHE A 21 8.29 5.79 4.42
C PHE A 21 6.77 5.71 4.20
N ALA A 22 6.28 4.68 3.50
CA ALA A 22 4.84 4.47 3.31
C ALA A 22 4.12 4.21 4.65
N GLN A 23 4.71 3.38 5.51
CA GLN A 23 4.19 3.12 6.86
C GLN A 23 4.19 4.37 7.73
N TYR A 24 5.27 5.17 7.68
CA TYR A 24 5.36 6.41 8.43
C TYR A 24 4.34 7.44 7.93
N GLY A 25 4.18 7.60 6.62
CA GLY A 25 3.15 8.46 6.04
C GLY A 25 1.74 8.01 6.42
N SER A 26 1.48 6.70 6.44
CA SER A 26 0.20 6.16 6.91
C SER A 26 -0.06 6.43 8.39
N TYR A 27 0.97 6.34 9.22
CA TYR A 27 0.87 6.68 10.64
C TYR A 27 0.48 8.15 10.83
N LEU A 28 1.19 9.08 10.17
CA LEU A 28 0.88 10.50 10.25
C LEU A 28 -0.56 10.80 9.81
N ALA A 29 -0.99 10.24 8.67
CA ALA A 29 -2.32 10.50 8.16
C ALA A 29 -3.45 9.89 9.00
N LEU A 30 -3.29 8.66 9.49
CA LEU A 30 -4.40 7.90 10.08
C LEU A 30 -4.46 7.94 11.60
N ILE A 31 -3.34 8.29 12.25
CA ILE A 31 -3.21 8.28 13.71
C ILE A 31 -3.04 9.69 14.26
N GLU A 32 -2.24 10.53 13.59
CA GLU A 32 -1.98 11.92 14.01
C GLU A 32 -2.87 12.94 13.30
N ASP A 33 -3.80 12.49 12.45
CA ASP A 33 -4.67 13.33 11.60
C ASP A 33 -3.90 14.33 10.70
N GLU A 34 -2.61 14.10 10.47
CA GLU A 34 -1.74 14.89 9.60
C GLU A 34 -1.81 14.38 8.15
N PHE A 35 -3.00 14.45 7.53
CA PHE A 35 -3.29 13.85 6.22
C PHE A 35 -2.38 14.33 5.10
N GLU A 36 -2.14 15.64 4.99
CA GLU A 36 -1.31 16.23 3.93
C GLU A 36 0.15 15.79 4.02
N GLU A 37 0.71 15.81 5.23
CA GLU A 37 2.10 15.40 5.44
C GLU A 37 2.25 13.88 5.28
N GLY A 38 1.30 13.10 5.80
CA GLY A 38 1.24 11.66 5.57
C GLY A 38 1.19 11.30 4.09
N TYR A 39 0.37 12.00 3.31
CA TYR A 39 0.26 11.81 1.87
C TYR A 39 1.53 12.19 1.11
N ARG A 40 2.22 13.23 1.54
CA ARG A 40 3.53 13.61 1.00
C ARG A 40 4.56 12.49 1.19
N TYR A 41 4.62 11.88 2.38
CA TYR A 41 5.49 10.73 2.63
C TYR A 41 5.10 9.50 1.80
N VAL A 42 3.80 9.25 1.62
CA VAL A 42 3.32 8.16 0.75
C VAL A 42 3.69 8.37 -0.71
N LYS A 43 3.52 9.59 -1.25
CA LYS A 43 3.99 9.93 -2.60
C LYS A 43 5.49 9.73 -2.74
N PHE A 44 6.26 10.16 -1.74
CA PHE A 44 7.70 9.96 -1.73
C PHE A 44 8.06 8.47 -1.74
N ALA A 45 7.42 7.66 -0.89
CA ALA A 45 7.61 6.22 -0.83
C ALA A 45 7.33 5.53 -2.18
N LEU A 46 6.20 5.84 -2.82
CA LEU A 46 5.86 5.31 -4.15
C LEU A 46 6.86 5.74 -5.23
N SER A 47 7.35 6.98 -5.17
CA SER A 47 8.39 7.45 -6.09
C SER A 47 9.72 6.72 -5.88
N LEU A 48 10.08 6.42 -4.62
CA LEU A 48 11.30 5.73 -4.26
C LEU A 48 11.24 4.25 -4.68
N MET A 49 10.09 3.60 -4.47
CA MET A 49 9.82 2.23 -4.94
C MET A 49 10.07 2.07 -6.45
N LYS A 50 9.70 3.06 -7.26
CA LYS A 50 9.95 3.03 -8.71
C LYS A 50 11.44 3.12 -9.05
N LYS A 51 12.23 3.84 -8.25
CA LYS A 51 13.67 4.07 -8.45
C LYS A 51 14.55 2.94 -7.94
N ILE A 52 14.12 2.21 -6.91
CA ILE A 52 14.89 1.10 -6.35
C ILE A 52 14.72 -0.16 -7.23
N PRO A 53 15.81 -0.85 -7.62
CA PRO A 53 15.72 -2.03 -8.49
C PRO A 53 15.02 -3.24 -7.85
N SER A 54 15.14 -3.39 -6.53
CA SER A 54 14.53 -4.50 -5.81
C SER A 54 13.01 -4.33 -5.69
N ARG A 55 12.28 -5.43 -5.96
CA ARG A 55 10.81 -5.50 -5.90
C ARG A 55 10.28 -6.22 -4.67
N ALA A 56 11.16 -6.64 -3.76
CA ALA A 56 10.81 -7.49 -2.61
C ALA A 56 9.82 -6.82 -1.63
N HIS A 57 9.78 -5.49 -1.60
CA HIS A 57 8.94 -4.71 -0.68
C HIS A 57 7.89 -3.84 -1.39
N ASP A 58 7.70 -4.04 -2.69
CA ASP A 58 6.73 -3.26 -3.47
C ASP A 58 5.31 -3.49 -2.94
N SER A 59 4.96 -4.74 -2.64
CA SER A 59 3.65 -5.10 -2.06
C SER A 59 3.37 -4.38 -0.75
N THR A 60 4.31 -4.41 0.19
CA THR A 60 4.18 -3.70 1.46
C THR A 60 4.08 -2.18 1.25
N THR A 61 4.89 -1.62 0.34
CA THR A 61 4.86 -0.19 0.04
C THR A 61 3.51 0.23 -0.52
N MET A 62 2.99 -0.52 -1.50
CA MET A 62 1.68 -0.29 -2.10
C MET A 62 0.54 -0.43 -1.08
N PHE A 63 0.57 -1.48 -0.27
CA PHE A 63 -0.45 -1.74 0.75
C PHE A 63 -0.61 -0.56 1.71
N TRP A 64 0.49 -0.13 2.34
CA TRP A 64 0.47 1.00 3.28
C TRP A 64 0.12 2.32 2.57
N SER A 65 0.71 2.57 1.41
CA SER A 65 0.39 3.77 0.62
C SER A 65 -1.10 3.89 0.31
N THR A 66 -1.76 2.77 0.03
CA THR A 66 -3.18 2.77 -0.33
C THR A 66 -4.07 3.21 0.82
N HIS A 67 -3.73 2.84 2.07
CA HIS A 67 -4.48 3.28 3.25
C HIS A 67 -4.52 4.80 3.38
N THR A 68 -3.45 5.52 3.05
CA THR A 68 -3.47 6.99 3.05
C THR A 68 -4.21 7.55 1.84
N ARG A 69 -4.01 6.95 0.67
CA ARG A 69 -4.60 7.42 -0.59
C ARG A 69 -6.12 7.40 -0.58
N ILE A 70 -6.76 6.38 0.01
CA ILE A 70 -8.22 6.28 0.06
C ILE A 70 -8.91 7.44 0.79
N HIS A 71 -8.20 8.19 1.64
CA HIS A 71 -8.76 9.35 2.36
C HIS A 71 -8.68 10.66 1.56
N ILE A 72 -7.91 10.68 0.46
CA ILE A 72 -7.57 11.90 -0.27
C ILE A 72 -7.97 11.78 -1.74
N GLU A 73 -7.71 10.63 -2.34
CA GLU A 73 -8.07 10.28 -3.71
C GLU A 73 -9.41 9.52 -3.73
N PRO A 74 -10.15 9.53 -4.85
CA PRO A 74 -11.36 8.72 -4.99
C PRO A 74 -11.10 7.24 -4.64
N MET A 75 -12.00 6.66 -3.86
CA MET A 75 -11.83 5.29 -3.37
C MET A 75 -11.69 4.29 -4.52
N GLN A 76 -12.50 4.42 -5.57
CA GLN A 76 -12.50 3.51 -6.73
C GLN A 76 -11.14 3.47 -7.45
N SER A 77 -10.40 4.58 -7.52
CA SER A 77 -9.07 4.60 -8.13
C SER A 77 -7.97 4.16 -7.16
N SER A 78 -8.16 4.40 -5.87
CA SER A 78 -7.18 4.05 -4.83
C SER A 78 -7.15 2.55 -4.56
N ILE A 79 -8.33 1.91 -4.48
CA ILE A 79 -8.45 0.51 -4.07
C ILE A 79 -7.78 -0.47 -5.04
N GLU A 80 -7.69 -0.14 -6.34
CA GLU A 80 -6.99 -0.98 -7.32
C GLU A 80 -5.49 -1.17 -6.96
N CYS A 81 -4.92 -0.26 -6.18
CA CYS A 81 -3.56 -0.41 -5.66
C CYS A 81 -3.44 -1.56 -4.64
N TYR A 82 -4.51 -1.94 -3.94
CA TYR A 82 -4.52 -3.15 -3.11
C TYR A 82 -4.47 -4.42 -3.96
N LEU A 83 -5.10 -4.42 -5.13
CA LEU A 83 -5.04 -5.55 -6.05
C LEU A 83 -3.62 -5.70 -6.63
N ASP A 84 -2.96 -4.59 -6.96
CA ASP A 84 -1.56 -4.61 -7.38
C ASP A 84 -0.62 -5.04 -6.24
N ALA A 85 -0.88 -4.60 -5.01
CA ALA A 85 -0.17 -5.04 -3.82
C ALA A 85 -0.32 -6.55 -3.59
N TYR A 86 -1.53 -7.10 -3.77
CA TYR A 86 -1.81 -8.53 -3.71
C TYR A 86 -1.00 -9.30 -4.75
N LYS A 87 -1.04 -8.91 -6.02
CA LYS A 87 -0.28 -9.56 -7.10
C LYS A 87 1.23 -9.54 -6.83
N ALA A 88 1.75 -8.39 -6.38
CA ALA A 88 3.15 -8.26 -6.00
C ALA A 88 3.50 -9.17 -4.81
N ALA A 89 2.62 -9.26 -3.80
CA ALA A 89 2.83 -10.08 -2.62
C ALA A 89 2.83 -11.58 -2.94
N MET A 90 1.91 -12.03 -3.79
CA MET A 90 1.85 -13.42 -4.29
C MET A 90 3.14 -13.79 -5.01
N LYS A 91 3.68 -12.89 -5.86
CA LYS A 91 4.94 -13.12 -6.56
C LYS A 91 6.16 -13.18 -5.64
N SER A 92 6.17 -12.38 -4.56
CA SER A 92 7.29 -12.31 -3.62
C SER A 92 7.19 -13.29 -2.44
N GLY A 93 6.08 -14.04 -2.30
CA GLY A 93 5.80 -14.86 -1.12
C GLY A 93 5.57 -14.03 0.16
N ASN A 94 5.09 -12.79 0.01
CA ASN A 94 4.90 -11.88 1.14
C ASN A 94 3.52 -12.08 1.78
N THR A 95 3.49 -12.19 3.11
CA THR A 95 2.26 -12.36 3.93
C THR A 95 1.20 -11.27 3.71
N TYR A 96 1.58 -10.08 3.21
CA TYR A 96 0.61 -9.02 2.88
C TYR A 96 -0.35 -9.39 1.73
N ALA A 97 -0.17 -10.52 1.05
CA ALA A 97 -1.13 -11.00 0.04
C ALA A 97 -2.54 -11.12 0.65
N VAL A 98 -2.67 -11.82 1.77
CA VAL A 98 -3.96 -12.04 2.44
C VAL A 98 -4.58 -10.74 2.94
N SER A 99 -3.78 -9.85 3.53
CA SER A 99 -4.27 -8.55 3.98
C SER A 99 -4.72 -7.68 2.80
N SER A 100 -3.96 -7.66 1.71
CA SER A 100 -4.27 -6.85 0.52
C SER A 100 -5.56 -7.33 -0.16
N SER A 101 -5.75 -8.64 -0.32
CA SER A 101 -6.99 -9.18 -0.89
C SER A 101 -8.20 -8.90 0.01
N SER A 102 -8.05 -9.11 1.32
CA SER A 102 -9.12 -8.88 2.29
C SER A 102 -9.59 -7.42 2.28
N VAL A 103 -8.66 -6.47 2.30
CA VAL A 103 -8.98 -5.04 2.28
C VAL A 103 -9.55 -4.63 0.92
N TYR A 104 -8.97 -5.10 -0.19
CA TYR A 104 -9.52 -4.85 -1.54
C TYR A 104 -10.99 -5.27 -1.65
N ASN A 105 -11.30 -6.51 -1.24
CA ASN A 105 -12.63 -7.07 -1.31
C ASN A 105 -13.62 -6.32 -0.41
N ASN A 106 -13.18 -5.91 0.79
CA ASN A 106 -13.99 -5.09 1.68
C ASN A 106 -14.30 -3.73 1.06
N CYS A 107 -13.30 -3.03 0.52
CA CYS A 107 -13.52 -1.76 -0.16
C CYS A 107 -14.40 -1.90 -1.41
N CYS A 108 -14.25 -2.97 -2.18
CA CYS A 108 -15.10 -3.25 -3.34
C CYS A 108 -16.58 -3.37 -2.95
N LEU A 109 -16.88 -4.06 -1.84
CA LEU A 109 -18.23 -4.16 -1.29
C LEU A 109 -18.85 -2.78 -1.00
N TRP A 110 -18.04 -1.85 -0.46
CA TRP A 110 -18.49 -0.49 -0.14
C TRP A 110 -18.38 0.51 -1.29
N SER A 111 -17.77 0.14 -2.41
CA SER A 111 -17.50 1.05 -3.54
C SER A 111 -18.69 1.26 -4.49
N GLY A 112 -19.81 0.58 -4.26
CA GLY A 112 -20.97 0.60 -5.15
C GLY A 112 -20.80 -0.24 -6.42
N LYS A 113 -19.79 -1.12 -6.48
CA LYS A 113 -19.62 -2.11 -7.56
C LYS A 113 -20.76 -3.15 -7.51
N GLU A 114 -21.08 -3.70 -8.68
CA GLU A 114 -22.10 -4.75 -8.81
C GLU A 114 -21.73 -5.98 -7.98
N LEU A 115 -22.70 -6.53 -7.24
CA LEU A 115 -22.42 -7.52 -6.19
C LEU A 115 -21.84 -8.82 -6.74
N ASN A 116 -22.30 -9.30 -7.90
CA ASN A 116 -21.75 -10.52 -8.50
C ASN A 116 -20.29 -10.30 -8.94
N ALA A 117 -19.95 -9.15 -9.51
CA ALA A 117 -18.57 -8.78 -9.82
C ALA A 117 -17.66 -8.77 -8.58
N VAL A 118 -18.18 -8.32 -7.42
CA VAL A 118 -17.43 -8.38 -6.15
C VAL A 118 -17.21 -9.83 -5.70
N VAL A 119 -18.22 -10.69 -5.81
CA VAL A 119 -18.13 -12.11 -5.46
C VAL A 119 -17.09 -12.84 -6.33
N ASP A 120 -17.06 -12.56 -7.62
CA ASP A 120 -16.09 -13.21 -8.52
C ASP A 120 -14.66 -12.75 -8.25
N SER A 121 -14.47 -11.45 -7.95
CA SER A 121 -13.17 -10.94 -7.50
C SER A 121 -12.71 -11.56 -6.17
N MET A 122 -13.62 -11.79 -5.22
CA MET A 122 -13.30 -12.47 -3.97
C MET A 122 -12.80 -13.89 -4.23
N LYS A 123 -13.49 -14.67 -5.09
CA LYS A 123 -13.05 -16.02 -5.45
C LYS A 123 -11.67 -16.05 -6.10
N ASP A 124 -11.35 -15.08 -6.94
CA ASP A 124 -10.05 -15.02 -7.63
C ASP A 124 -8.90 -14.61 -6.72
N THR A 125 -9.17 -13.83 -5.67
CA THR A 125 -8.17 -13.42 -4.68
C THR A 125 -8.02 -14.38 -3.50
N MET A 126 -8.83 -15.45 -3.45
CA MET A 126 -8.78 -16.53 -2.45
C MET A 126 -8.03 -17.79 -2.93
N LYS A 127 -7.61 -17.83 -4.20
CA LYS A 127 -6.82 -18.92 -4.80
C LYS A 127 -5.32 -18.70 -4.55
#